data_AF-A0A4U8S9Z8-F1
#
_entry.id   AF-A0A4U8S9Z8-F1
#
_cell.length_a   1.000
_cell.length_b   1.000
_cell.length_c   1.000
_cell.angle_alpha   90.00
_cell.angle_beta   90.00
_cell.angle_gamma   90.00
#
_symmetry.space_group_name_H-M   'P 1'
#
loop_
_entity.id
_entity.type
_entity.pdbx_description
1 polymer ?
#
loop_
_entity_poly.entity_id
_entity_poly.type
_entity_poly.pdbx_seq_one_letter_code
_entity_poly.pdbx_strand_id
1 'polypeptide(L)' 'MRTKQDNIIFYNNEFSKFSKNGVVAMIISGWSNAGGHVTLWSGKDKKFLDNSNYLLDSRDIVIVKELYFWELL' A
#
# COMPACT_ATOMS: atom_id res chain seq x y z
N MET A 1 -6.14 -1.62 -8.71
CA MET A 1 -6.67 -0.25 -8.57
C MET A 1 -6.28 0.57 -9.80
N ARG A 2 -7.16 1.44 -10.29
CA ARG A 2 -6.97 2.20 -11.54
C ARG A 2 -6.66 3.67 -11.28
N THR A 3 -7.35 4.28 -10.33
CA THR A 3 -7.25 5.72 -9.99
C THR A 3 -6.70 5.95 -8.58
N LYS A 4 -6.33 7.19 -8.27
CA LYS A 4 -5.95 7.60 -6.90
C LYS A 4 -7.10 7.39 -5.90
N GLN A 5 -8.33 7.66 -6.33
CA GLN A 5 -9.52 7.47 -5.51
C GLN A 5 -9.72 6.00 -5.14
N ASP A 6 -9.41 5.07 -6.05
CA ASP A 6 -9.48 3.62 -5.76
C ASP A 6 -8.53 3.24 -4.62
N ASN A 7 -7.33 3.84 -4.56
CA ASN A 7 -6.37 3.58 -3.48
C ASN A 7 -6.90 4.05 -2.12
N ILE A 8 -7.50 5.25 -2.09
CA ILE A 8 -8.07 5.82 -0.87
C ILE A 8 -9.24 4.94 -0.38
N ILE A 9 -10.13 4.55 -1.29
CA ILE A 9 -11.26 3.65 -0.98
C ILE A 9 -10.76 2.31 -0.46
N PHE A 10 -9.83 1.67 -1.16
CA PHE A 10 -9.26 0.39 -0.75
C PHE A 10 -8.57 0.47 0.62
N TYR A 11 -7.80 1.53 0.89
CA TYR A 11 -7.16 1.71 2.18
C TYR A 11 -8.20 1.85 3.30
N ASN A 12 -9.16 2.76 3.16
CA ASN A 12 -10.14 3.05 4.22
C ASN A 12 -11.12 1.89 4.46
N ASN A 13 -11.50 1.17 3.40
CA ASN A 13 -12.52 0.14 3.51
C ASN A 13 -11.95 -1.25 3.79
N GLU A 14 -10.74 -1.56 3.30
CA GLU A 14 -10.16 -2.91 3.35
C GLU A 14 -8.84 -2.93 4.12
N PHE A 15 -7.79 -2.31 3.59
CA PHE A 15 -6.41 -2.57 4.05
C PHE A 15 -6.13 -2.02 5.45
N SER A 16 -6.66 -0.85 5.81
CA SER A 16 -6.52 -0.27 7.16
C SER A 16 -7.18 -1.11 8.25
N LYS A 17 -8.09 -2.03 7.89
CA LYS A 17 -8.76 -2.91 8.84
C LYS A 17 -7.97 -4.21 9.06
N PHE A 18 -7.02 -4.54 8.20
CA PHE A 18 -6.23 -5.76 8.28
C PHE A 18 -5.37 -5.81 9.55
N SER A 19 -5.60 -6.79 10.42
CA SER A 19 -4.94 -6.93 11.73
C SER A 19 -3.75 -7.88 11.74
N LYS A 20 -3.36 -8.41 10.58
CA LYS A 20 -2.24 -9.33 10.42
C LYS A 20 -0.96 -8.57 10.07
N ASN A 21 0.17 -9.05 10.57
CA ASN A 21 1.48 -8.57 10.14
C ASN A 21 1.87 -9.28 8.85
N GLY A 22 2.61 -8.63 7.97
CA GLY A 22 2.95 -9.25 6.70
C GLY A 22 3.93 -8.49 5.83
N VAL A 23 4.40 -9.19 4.81
CA VAL A 23 5.13 -8.58 3.68
C VAL A 23 4.10 -8.03 2.69
N VAL A 24 4.33 -6.81 2.23
CA VAL A 24 3.52 -6.14 1.21
C VAL A 24 4.38 -5.89 -0.02
N ALA A 25 3.94 -6.36 -1.18
CA ALA A 25 4.52 -5.99 -2.47
C ALA A 25 3.50 -5.19 -3.27
N MET A 26 3.94 -4.10 -3.88
CA MET A 26 3.09 -3.18 -4.63
C MET A 26 3.66 -2.93 -6.02
N ILE A 27 2.77 -2.94 -7.02
CA ILE A 27 3.06 -2.35 -8.33
C ILE A 27 2.57 -0.90 -8.30
N ILE A 28 3.43 0.05 -8.64
CA ILE A 28 3.17 1.49 -8.48
C ILE A 28 3.47 2.21 -9.80
N SER A 29 2.50 2.97 -10.30
CA SER A 29 2.71 3.92 -11.39
C SER A 29 2.98 5.32 -10.86
N GLY A 30 3.69 6.15 -11.63
CA GLY A 30 3.97 7.55 -11.31
C GLY A 30 5.36 7.81 -10.72
N TRP A 31 6.16 6.77 -10.54
CA TRP A 31 7.57 6.88 -10.21
C TRP A 31 8.43 6.79 -11.47
N SER A 32 9.58 7.48 -11.47
CA SER A 32 10.50 7.52 -12.61
C SER A 32 11.60 6.46 -12.54
N ASN A 33 11.87 5.91 -11.36
CA ASN A 33 13.04 5.08 -11.06
C ASN A 33 12.71 3.67 -10.57
N ALA A 34 11.43 3.33 -10.39
CA ALA A 34 10.97 2.01 -9.97
C ALA A 34 9.52 1.77 -10.43
N GLY A 35 9.17 0.50 -10.66
CA GLY A 35 7.80 0.08 -11.02
C GLY A 35 6.95 -0.38 -9.83
N GLY A 36 7.50 -0.34 -8.61
CA GLY A 36 6.88 -0.90 -7.43
C GLY A 36 7.74 -0.75 -6.17
N HIS A 37 7.21 -1.25 -5.06
CA HIS A 37 7.89 -1.22 -3.76
C HIS A 37 7.51 -2.44 -2.92
N VAL A 38 8.44 -2.90 -2.10
CA VAL A 38 8.20 -3.98 -1.13
C VAL A 38 8.52 -3.46 0.26
N THR A 39 7.61 -3.71 1.21
CA THR A 39 7.75 -3.25 2.60
C THR A 39 7.03 -4.20 3.55
N LEU A 40 7.05 -3.87 4.84
CA LEU A 40 6.34 -4.60 5.89
C LEU A 40 5.12 -3.82 6.38
N TRP A 41 4.04 -4.53 6.68
CA TRP A 41 2.85 -3.99 7.32
C TRP A 41 2.72 -4.50 8.75
N SER A 42 2.55 -3.57 9.69
CA SER A 42 2.14 -3.85 11.07
C SER A 42 0.62 -3.82 11.15
N GLY A 43 0.01 -4.99 11.30
CA GLY A 43 -1.42 -5.12 11.51
C GLY A 43 -1.88 -4.64 12.89
N LYS A 44 -0.95 -4.61 13.87
CA LYS A 44 -1.20 -4.02 15.19
C LYS A 44 -1.28 -2.49 15.11
N ASP A 45 -0.32 -1.87 14.46
CA ASP A 45 -0.18 -0.42 14.42
C ASP A 45 -0.88 0.23 13.21
N LYS A 46 -1.46 -0.60 12.33
CA LYS A 46 -2.15 -0.19 11.09
C LYS A 46 -1.28 0.71 10.20
N LYS A 47 -0.01 0.35 10.03
CA LYS A 47 0.95 1.14 9.25
C LYS A 47 2.00 0.30 8.53
N PHE A 48 2.55 0.87 7.47
CA PHE A 48 3.78 0.40 6.85
C PHE A 48 4.99 0.75 7.73
N LEU A 49 5.96 -0.15 7.84
CA LEU A 49 7.12 0.02 8.73
C LEU A 49 8.20 0.96 8.19
N ASP A 50 8.16 1.29 6.90
CA ASP A 50 8.99 2.34 6.30
C ASP A 50 8.40 3.76 6.45
N ASN A 51 7.32 3.88 7.24
CA ASN A 51 6.57 5.10 7.54
C ASN A 51 5.94 5.80 6.31
N SER A 52 5.86 5.13 5.17
CA SER A 52 5.26 5.67 3.95
C SER A 52 3.94 4.98 3.65
N ASN A 53 2.85 5.74 3.51
CA ASN A 53 1.58 5.18 3.05
C ASN A 53 1.39 5.42 1.54
N TYR A 54 1.82 4.44 0.74
CA TYR A 54 1.77 4.49 -0.72
C TYR A 54 0.34 4.55 -1.29
N LEU A 55 -0.65 4.02 -0.56
CA LEU A 55 -2.06 4.11 -0.96
C LEU A 55 -2.57 5.56 -0.78
N LEU A 56 -2.12 6.24 0.27
CA LEU A 56 -2.47 7.63 0.60
C LEU A 56 -1.40 8.67 0.21
N ASP A 57 -0.50 8.34 -0.72
CA ASP A 57 0.53 9.29 -1.21
C ASP A 57 -0.09 10.63 -1.64
N SER A 58 0.52 11.76 -1.30
CA SER A 58 -0.05 13.09 -1.59
C SER A 58 0.01 13.47 -3.07
N ARG A 59 0.79 12.75 -3.89
CA ARG A 59 0.93 13.00 -5.33
C ARG A 59 -0.14 12.24 -6.09
N ASP A 60 -0.99 12.95 -6.83
CA ASP A 60 -2.10 12.34 -7.60
C ASP A 60 -1.64 11.38 -8.69
N ILE A 61 -0.42 11.58 -9.21
CA ILE A 61 0.18 10.70 -10.23
C ILE A 61 0.62 9.35 -9.67
N VAL A 62 0.80 9.23 -8.34
CA VAL A 62 1.28 8.01 -7.68
C VAL A 62 0.09 7.11 -7.37
N ILE A 63 0.00 6.01 -8.10
CA ILE A 63 -1.12 5.07 -8.01
C ILE A 63 -0.53 3.66 -7.84
N VAL A 64 -0.71 3.07 -6.66
CA VAL A 64 -0.60 1.61 -6.46
C VAL A 64 -1.62 0.92 -7.38
N LYS A 65 -1.16 0.16 -8.37
CA LYS A 65 -2.00 -0.59 -9.30
C LYS A 65 -2.40 -1.93 -8.73
N GLU A 66 -1.49 -2.60 -8.03
CA GLU A 66 -1.69 -3.91 -7.44
C GLU A 66 -1.01 -3.96 -6.07
N LEU A 67 -1.62 -4.64 -5.12
CA LEU A 67 -1.08 -4.86 -3.78
C LEU A 67 -1.24 -6.34 -3.42
N TYR A 68 -0.12 -6.96 -3.09
CA TYR A 68 -0.04 -8.35 -2.64
C TYR A 68 0.40 -8.38 -1.18
N PHE A 69 -0.19 -9.28 -0.41
CA PHE A 69 0.07 -9.43 1.02
C PHE A 69 0.36 -10.88 1.37
N TRP A 70 1.45 -11.12 2.10
CA TRP A 70 1.77 -12.41 2.70
C TRP A 70 1.83 -12.25 4.21
N GLU A 71 0.92 -12.94 4.91
CA GLU A 71 0.89 -12.97 6.37
C GLU A 71 2.17 -13.60 6.92
N LEU A 72 2.73 -12.96 7.93
CA LEU A 72 3.82 -13.51 8.75
C LEU A 72 3.19 -14.10 10.02
N LEU A 73 3.53 -15.36 10.30
CA LEU A 73 3.06 -16.13 11.46
C LEU A 73 3.69 -15.66 12.77
#